data_AF-A0A1C5YD63-F1
#
_entry.id   AF-A0A1C5YD63-F1
#
_cell.length_a   1.000
_cell.length_b   1.000
_cell.length_c   1.000
_cell.angle_alpha   90.00
_cell.angle_beta   90.00
_cell.angle_gamma   90.00
#
_symmetry.space_group_name_H-M   'P 1'
#
loop_
_entity.id
_entity.type
_entity.pdbx_description
1 polymer ?
#
loop_
_entity_poly.entity_id
_entity_poly.type
_entity_poly.pdbx_seq_one_letter_code
_entity_poly.pdbx_strand_id
1 'polypeptide(L)' 'MVRTQRSIEERKKRTHLLCQIGGTVEKVLDRPLVEEDVMRLLNFLNQQERNGKYFTRAMEKCPDTGSEMEGTEND' A
#
# COMPACT_ATOMS: atom_id res chain seq x y z
N MET A 1 -1.21 32.24 8.06
CA MET A 1 0.09 31.52 8.18
C MET A 1 -0.04 30.04 8.53
N VAL A 2 -0.96 29.60 9.41
CA VAL A 2 -1.08 28.18 9.81
C VAL A 2 -1.47 27.22 8.67
N ARG A 3 -2.32 27.65 7.73
CA ARG A 3 -2.75 26.83 6.57
C ARG A 3 -1.59 26.47 5.62
N THR A 4 -0.62 27.37 5.47
CA THR A 4 0.53 27.18 4.59
C THR A 4 1.51 26.15 5.15
N GLN A 5 1.75 26.18 6.46
CA GLN A 5 2.66 25.23 7.14
C GLN A 5 2.11 23.81 7.13
N ARG A 6 0.79 23.65 7.38
CA ARG A 6 0.11 22.35 7.32
C ARG A 6 0.21 21.73 5.92
N SER A 7 -0.01 22.52 4.87
CA SER A 7 0.12 22.07 3.48
C SER A 7 1.55 21.64 3.12
N ILE A 8 2.58 22.32 3.64
CA ILE A 8 3.98 21.93 3.43
C ILE A 8 4.29 20.60 4.13
N GLU A 9 3.82 20.42 5.35
CA GLU A 9 4.06 19.19 6.12
C GLU A 9 3.36 17.98 5.48
N GLU A 10 2.12 18.15 5.02
CA GLU A 10 1.38 17.11 4.28
C GLU A 10 2.09 16.72 2.98
N ARG A 11 2.61 17.70 2.23
CA ARG A 11 3.39 17.44 1.01
C ARG A 11 4.68 16.68 1.30
N LYS A 12 5.38 17.02 2.38
CA LYS A 12 6.60 16.30 2.81
C LYS A 12 6.29 14.86 3.16
N LYS A 13 5.26 14.62 3.98
CA LYS A 13 4.83 13.26 4.36
C LYS A 13 4.44 12.44 3.12
N ARG A 14 3.66 13.03 2.20
CA ARG A 14 3.28 12.37 0.94
C ARG A 14 4.49 12.03 0.08
N THR A 15 5.41 12.98 -0.09
CA THR A 15 6.62 12.76 -0.91
C THR A 15 7.49 11.66 -0.33
N HIS A 16 7.70 11.67 0.99
CA HIS A 16 8.47 10.62 1.67
C HIS A 16 7.84 9.24 1.48
N LEU A 17 6.51 9.12 1.63
CA LEU A 17 5.80 7.86 1.41
C LEU A 17 5.95 7.36 -0.03
N LEU A 18 5.82 8.25 -1.02
CA LEU A 18 6.02 7.88 -2.43
C LEU A 18 7.45 7.39 -2.70
N CYS A 19 8.46 8.01 -2.09
CA CYS A 19 9.85 7.54 -2.17
C CYS A 19 10.03 6.16 -1.52
N GLN A 20 9.40 5.91 -0.37
CA GLN A 20 9.47 4.60 0.30
C GLN A 20 8.87 3.48 -0.54
N ILE A 21 7.76 3.75 -1.23
CA ILE A 21 7.15 2.79 -2.17
C ILE A 21 8.15 2.48 -3.30
N GLY A 22 8.77 3.50 -3.89
CA GLY A 22 9.82 3.31 -4.90
C GLY A 22 10.99 2.45 -4.40
N GLY A 23 11.54 2.78 -3.23
CA GLY A 23 12.63 2.00 -2.62
C GLY A 23 12.24 0.57 -2.25
N THR A 24 10.97 0.32 -1.92
CA THR A 24 10.46 -1.04 -1.68
C THR A 24 10.50 -1.86 -2.95
N VAL A 25 10.09 -1.28 -4.09
CA VAL A 25 10.13 -1.96 -5.39
C VAL A 25 11.58 -2.20 -5.84
N GLU A 26 12.49 -1.24 -5.66
CA GLU A 26 13.94 -1.43 -5.93
C GLU A 26 14.51 -2.61 -5.14
N LYS A 27 14.16 -2.72 -3.86
CA LYS A 27 14.59 -3.82 -3.00
C LYS A 27 14.09 -5.19 -3.48
N VAL A 28 12.88 -5.25 -4.05
CA VAL A 28 12.33 -6.50 -4.61
C VAL A 28 13.04 -6.89 -5.91
N LEU A 29 13.42 -5.91 -6.72
CA LEU A 29 14.09 -6.14 -8.00
C LEU A 29 15.62 -6.28 -7.90
N ASP A 30 16.19 -5.97 -6.74
CA ASP A 30 17.64 -5.93 -6.47
C ASP A 30 18.42 -5.07 -7.48
N ARG A 31 17.78 -3.98 -7.93
CA ARG A 31 18.38 -3.00 -8.86
C ARG A 31 17.67 -1.64 -8.76
N PRO A 32 18.34 -0.55 -9.18
CA PRO A 32 17.69 0.75 -9.33
C PRO A 32 16.53 0.71 -10.32
N LEU A 33 15.47 1.49 -10.03
CA LEU A 33 14.33 1.67 -10.93
C LEU A 33 14.68 2.63 -12.07
N VAL A 34 14.20 2.31 -13.27
CA VAL A 34 14.23 3.22 -14.43
C VAL A 34 12.81 3.64 -14.82
N GLU A 35 12.69 4.65 -15.67
CA GLU A 35 11.40 5.21 -16.10
C GLU A 35 10.47 4.15 -16.73
N GLU A 36 11.02 3.23 -17.52
CA GLU A 36 10.28 2.13 -18.11
C GLU A 36 9.63 1.20 -17.08
N ASP A 37 10.23 1.06 -15.90
CA ASP A 37 9.72 0.18 -14.85
C ASP A 37 8.42 0.71 -14.25
N VAL A 38 8.18 2.02 -14.29
CA VAL A 38 6.92 2.61 -13.86
C VAL A 38 5.76 2.08 -14.70
N MET A 39 5.96 2.01 -16.03
CA MET A 39 4.96 1.46 -16.95
C MET A 39 4.79 -0.06 -16.76
N ARG A 40 5.89 -0.80 -16.55
CA ARG A 40 5.82 -2.24 -16.25
C ARG A 40 5.08 -2.51 -14.94
N LEU A 41 5.35 -1.74 -13.90
CA LEU A 41 4.69 -1.84 -12.60
C LEU A 41 3.20 -1.54 -12.72
N LEU A 42 2.81 -0.47 -13.43
CA LEU A 42 1.40 -0.16 -13.67
C LEU A 42 0.68 -1.32 -14.38
N ASN A 43 1.28 -1.85 -15.44
CA ASN A 43 0.71 -2.99 -16.18
C ASN A 43 0.59 -4.23 -15.28
N PHE A 44 1.61 -4.52 -14.47
CA PHE A 44 1.59 -5.61 -13.52
C PHE A 44 0.45 -5.46 -12.51
N LEU A 45 0.30 -4.29 -11.87
CA LEU A 45 -0.77 -4.03 -10.89
C LEU A 45 -2.16 -4.17 -11.51
N ASN A 46 -2.36 -3.63 -12.72
CA ASN A 46 -3.61 -3.80 -13.46
C ASN A 46 -3.91 -5.27 -13.79
N GLN A 47 -2.88 -6.05 -14.11
CA GLN A 47 -3.03 -7.50 -14.33
C GLN A 47 -3.42 -8.21 -13.04
N GLN A 48 -2.84 -7.84 -11.89
CA GLN A 48 -3.22 -8.38 -10.59
C GLN A 48 -4.68 -8.08 -10.24
N GLU A 49 -5.17 -6.90 -10.61
CA GLU A 49 -6.58 -6.55 -10.41
C GLU A 49 -7.51 -7.38 -11.30
N ARG A 50 -7.16 -7.56 -12.58
CA ARG A 50 -7.93 -8.41 -13.52
C ARG A 50 -7.94 -9.88 -13.13
N ASN A 51 -6.86 -10.39 -12.55
CA ASN A 51 -6.71 -11.80 -12.20
C ASN A 51 -7.46 -12.21 -10.92
N GLY A 52 -8.03 -11.26 -10.18
CA GLY A 52 -8.77 -11.56 -8.95
C GLY A 52 -8.61 -10.54 -7.85
N LYS A 53 -8.33 -9.27 -8.19
CA LYS A 53 -8.11 -8.18 -7.21
C LYS A 53 -6.97 -8.49 -6.25
N TYR A 54 -5.91 -9.16 -6.72
CA TYR A 54 -4.83 -9.63 -5.84
C TYR A 54 -4.10 -8.47 -5.17
N PHE A 55 -3.88 -7.37 -5.88
CA PHE A 55 -3.20 -6.23 -5.29
C PHE A 55 -4.10 -5.55 -4.25
N THR A 56 -5.36 -5.27 -4.59
CA THR A 56 -6.34 -4.72 -3.63
C THR A 56 -6.47 -5.60 -2.38
N ARG A 57 -6.62 -6.92 -2.53
CA ARG A 57 -6.73 -7.85 -1.40
C ARG A 57 -5.48 -7.93 -0.53
N ALA A 58 -4.29 -7.72 -1.11
CA ALA A 58 -3.04 -7.70 -0.35
C ALA A 58 -2.87 -6.38 0.42
N MET A 59 -3.37 -5.27 -0.13
CA MET A 59 -3.19 -3.93 0.42
C MET A 59 -4.31 -3.51 1.38
N GLU A 60 -5.52 -4.00 1.16
CA GLU A 60 -6.64 -3.85 2.07
C GLU A 60 -6.57 -4.98 3.10
N LYS A 61 -6.51 -4.64 4.39
CA LYS A 61 -6.72 -5.64 5.44
C LYS A 61 -8.08 -6.30 5.20
N CYS A 62 -8.15 -7.63 5.15
CA CYS A 62 -9.41 -8.34 5.31
C CYS A 62 -10.18 -7.69 6.48
N PRO A 63 -11.44 -7.27 6.32
CA PRO A 63 -12.30 -7.18 7.48
C PRO A 63 -12.39 -8.61 8.02
N ASP A 64 -11.91 -8.84 9.24
CA ASP A 64 -12.09 -10.12 9.93
C ASP A 64 -13.57 -10.51 9.86
N THR A 65 -13.92 -11.43 8.99
CA THR A 65 -15.22 -12.09 9.01
C THR A 65 -15.13 -13.23 10.01
N GLY A 66 -15.71 -13.01 11.19
CA GLY A 66 -16.31 -14.09 11.98
C GLY A 66 -15.76 -14.23 13.40
N SER A 67 -16.61 -13.85 14.35
CA SER A 67 -16.64 -14.31 15.74
C SER A 67 -16.08 -15.73 15.96
N GLU A 68 -15.07 -15.84 16.82
CA GLU A 68 -14.99 -16.98 17.71
C GLU A 68 -15.85 -16.65 18.94
N MET A 69 -16.86 -17.48 19.15
CA MET A 69 -17.73 -17.47 20.31
C MET A 69 -16.89 -17.72 21.56
N GLU A 70 -16.78 -16.75 22.46
CA GLU A 70 -16.47 -17.06 23.86
C GLU A 70 -17.78 -17.48 24.53
N GLY A 71 -18.02 -18.80 24.49
CA GLY A 71 -18.99 -19.47 25.34
C GLY A 71 -18.33 -19.96 26.62
N THR A 72 -19.14 -19.98 27.68
CA THR A 72 -19.01 -20.66 28.99
C THR A 72 -18.21 -19.93 30.08
N GLU A 73 -18.90 -19.28 31.02
CA GLU A 73 -19.36 -19.78 32.35
C GLU A 73 -18.31 -19.35 33.41
N ASN A 74 -18.63 -18.76 34.56
CA ASN A 74 -19.27 -19.39 35.71
C ASN A 74 -19.61 -18.34 36.81
N ASP A 75 -20.67 -18.65 37.56
CA ASP A 75 -21.13 -18.19 38.90
C ASP A 75 -21.22 -16.70 39.27
#